data_AF-A0A561BXP6-F1
#
_entry.id   AF-A0A561BXP6-F1
#
_cell.length_a   1.000
_cell.length_b   1.000
_cell.length_c   1.000
_cell.angle_alpha   90.00
_cell.angle_beta   90.00
_cell.angle_gamma   90.00
#
_symmetry.space_group_name_H-M   'P 1'
#
loop_
_entity.id
_entity.type
_entity.pdbx_description
1 polymer ?
#
loop_
_entity_poly.entity_id
_entity_poly.type
_entity_poly.pdbx_seq_one_letter_code
_entity_poly.pdbx_strand_id
1 'polypeptide(L)'
;MTRISVDVNDEWLAAAREVLGTDSKVATINAALREFAVRKQAKELIAALDDTDFEVEGSGEAWGYGGGRDLSRLAEDARQARSA
;
A
#
# COMPACT_ATOMS: atom_id res chain seq x y z
N MET A 1 -11.80 3.69 21.83
CA MET A 1 -11.56 5.09 21.43
C MET A 1 -11.13 5.84 22.69
N THR A 2 -9.86 6.21 22.78
CA THR A 2 -9.30 6.87 23.97
C THR A 2 -9.45 8.38 23.80
N ARG A 3 -10.04 9.07 24.77
CA ARG A 3 -10.25 10.52 24.71
C ARG A 3 -9.10 11.21 25.45
N ILE A 4 -8.38 12.07 24.73
CA ILE A 4 -7.17 12.73 25.23
C ILE A 4 -7.28 14.21 24.86
N SER A 5 -6.98 15.11 25.79
CA SER A 5 -6.86 16.54 25.51
C SER A 5 -5.45 16.82 25.01
N VAL A 6 -5.33 17.40 23.81
CA VAL A 6 -4.06 17.70 23.17
C VAL A 6 -4.13 19.14 22.66
N ASP A 7 -3.13 19.94 23.00
CA ASP A 7 -2.98 21.28 22.44
C ASP A 7 -2.45 21.19 21.01
N VAL A 8 -3.14 21.88 20.10
CA VAL A 8 -2.83 21.88 18.67
C VAL A 8 -2.74 23.31 18.20
N ASN A 9 -1.72 23.61 17.40
CA ASN A 9 -1.63 24.90 16.72
C ASN A 9 -2.75 25.00 15.67
N ASP A 10 -3.63 25.98 15.83
CA ASP A 10 -4.81 26.13 14.96
C ASP A 10 -4.45 26.55 13.52
N GLU A 11 -3.33 27.26 13.31
CA GLU A 11 -2.87 27.63 11.96
C GLU A 11 -2.43 26.40 11.17
N TRP A 12 -1.64 25.53 11.81
CA TRP A 12 -1.20 24.28 11.19
C TRP A 12 -2.35 23.32 10.96
N LEU A 13 -3.31 23.29 11.88
CA LEU A 13 -4.52 22.49 11.73
C LEU A 13 -5.39 23.00 10.57
N ALA A 14 -5.49 24.30 10.37
CA ALA A 14 -6.19 24.90 9.22
C ALA A 14 -5.51 24.54 7.90
N ALA A 15 -4.18 24.69 7.82
CA ALA A 15 -3.41 24.29 6.64
C ALA A 15 -3.56 22.79 6.32
N ALA A 16 -3.49 21.94 7.34
CA ALA A 16 -3.69 20.50 7.19
C ALA A 16 -5.13 20.16 6.76
N ARG A 17 -6.14 20.90 7.22
CA ARG A 17 -7.53 20.72 6.79
C ARG A 17 -7.73 20.97 5.31
N GLU A 18 -7.11 22.03 4.80
CA GLU A 18 -7.17 22.39 3.38
C GLU A 18 -6.51 21.31 2.51
N VAL A 19 -5.31 20.87 2.89
CA VAL A 19 -4.57 19.83 2.14
C VAL A 19 -5.26 18.48 2.20
N LEU A 20 -5.78 18.09 3.37
CA LEU A 20 -6.39 16.77 3.57
C LEU A 20 -7.89 16.73 3.22
N GLY A 21 -8.51 17.88 2.92
CA GLY A 21 -9.94 17.97 2.60
C GLY A 21 -10.85 17.46 3.72
N THR A 22 -10.56 17.84 4.97
CA THR A 22 -11.25 17.29 6.15
C THR A 22 -12.17 18.28 6.86
N ASP A 23 -13.34 17.78 7.27
CA ASP A 23 -14.42 18.61 7.83
C ASP A 23 -14.36 18.78 9.36
N SER A 24 -13.53 18.01 10.05
CA SER A 24 -13.41 18.10 11.52
C SER A 24 -11.96 18.00 11.98
N LYS A 25 -11.65 18.67 13.11
CA LYS A 25 -10.31 18.66 13.73
C LYS A 25 -9.81 17.22 13.98
N VAL A 26 -10.69 16.34 14.44
CA VAL A 26 -10.36 14.93 14.70
C VAL A 26 -10.07 14.18 13.40
N ALA A 27 -10.85 14.40 12.35
CA ALA A 27 -10.60 13.80 11.04
C ALA A 27 -9.25 14.25 10.47
N THR A 28 -8.92 15.53 10.59
CA THR A 28 -7.62 16.08 10.16
C THR A 28 -6.46 15.43 10.89
N ILE A 29 -6.53 15.36 12.22
CA ILE A 29 -5.46 14.79 13.05
C ILE A 29 -5.26 13.31 12.71
N ASN A 30 -6.35 12.53 12.63
CA ASN A 30 -6.25 11.11 12.31
C ASN A 30 -5.73 10.87 10.88
N ALA A 31 -6.15 11.69 9.92
CA ALA A 31 -5.66 11.61 8.54
C ALA A 31 -4.17 11.97 8.45
N ALA A 32 -3.74 13.03 9.14
CA ALA A 32 -2.34 13.45 9.20
C ALA A 32 -1.45 12.38 9.86
N LEU A 33 -1.90 11.79 10.98
CA LEU A 33 -1.18 10.70 11.65
C LEU A 33 -1.05 9.47 10.75
N ARG A 34 -2.12 9.14 10.00
CA ARG A 34 -2.10 8.05 9.03
C ARG A 34 -1.11 8.32 7.90
N GLU A 35 -1.15 9.50 7.28
CA GLU A 35 -0.18 9.87 6.25
C GLU A 35 1.26 9.78 6.76
N PHE A 36 1.51 10.28 7.97
CA PHE A 36 2.85 10.25 8.56
C PHE A 36 3.33 8.81 8.81
N ALA A 37 2.45 7.94 9.31
CA ALA A 37 2.76 6.52 9.50
C ALA A 37 3.07 5.83 8.16
N VAL A 38 2.29 6.11 7.12
CA VAL A 38 2.53 5.59 5.77
C VAL A 38 3.85 6.10 5.21
N ARG A 39 4.17 7.39 5.38
CA ARG A 39 5.46 7.96 4.94
C ARG A 39 6.64 7.35 5.69
N LYS A 40 6.50 7.03 6.97
CA LYS A 40 7.53 6.32 7.74
C LYS A 40 7.74 4.91 7.20
N GLN A 41 6.66 4.15 6.99
CA GLN A 41 6.74 2.80 6.41
C GLN A 41 7.31 2.81 5.00
N ALA A 42 6.94 3.80 4.17
CA ALA A 42 7.49 3.95 2.83
C ALA A 42 9.00 4.23 2.85
N LYS A 43 9.48 5.07 3.79
CA LYS A 43 10.91 5.30 3.98
C LYS A 43 11.65 4.04 4.43
N GLU A 44 11.08 3.28 5.36
CA GLU A 44 11.64 2.01 5.81
C GLU A 44 11.68 0.98 4.67
N LEU A 45 10.63 0.93 3.84
CA LEU A 45 10.58 0.07 2.66
C LEU A 45 11.60 0.47 1.59
N ILE A 46 11.72 1.77 1.28
CA ILE A 46 12.73 2.27 0.34
C ILE A 46 14.13 1.97 0.85
N ALA A 47 14.40 2.19 2.14
CA ALA A 47 15.69 1.85 2.73
C ALA A 47 15.97 0.34 2.66
N ALA A 48 14.97 -0.51 2.92
CA ALA A 48 15.11 -1.95 2.78
C ALA A 48 15.36 -2.37 1.33
N LEU A 49 14.68 -1.74 0.35
CA LEU A 49 14.88 -1.97 -1.08
C LEU A 49 16.24 -1.49 -1.57
N ASP A 50 16.78 -0.41 -1.00
CA ASP A 50 18.12 0.12 -1.31
C ASP A 50 19.23 -0.75 -0.69
N ASP A 51 18.97 -1.36 0.47
CA ASP A 51 19.88 -2.28 1.16
C ASP A 51 19.87 -3.71 0.56
N THR A 52 18.91 -4.02 -0.32
CA THR A 52 18.87 -5.30 -1.04
C THR A 52 19.36 -5.13 -2.47
N ASP A 53 20.38 -5.92 -2.87
CA ASP A 53 20.72 -6.14 -4.27
C ASP A 53 19.58 -6.91 -4.94
N PHE A 54 18.58 -6.16 -5.43
CA PHE A 54 17.44 -6.72 -6.14
C PHE A 54 17.90 -7.09 -7.56
N GLU A 55 18.19 -8.37 -7.80
CA GLU A 55 18.51 -8.88 -9.13
C GLU A 55 17.22 -8.89 -9.97
N VAL A 56 16.97 -7.81 -10.72
CA VAL A 56 15.79 -7.66 -11.59
C VAL A 56 15.97 -8.38 -12.94
N GLU A 57 17.19 -8.82 -13.26
CA GLU A 57 17.51 -9.58 -14.47
C GLU A 57 16.79 -10.95 -14.47
N GLY A 58 15.82 -11.12 -15.38
CA GLY A 58 14.98 -12.32 -15.51
C GLY A 58 13.57 -12.20 -14.92
N SER A 59 13.28 -11.17 -14.13
CA SER A 59 11.95 -10.98 -13.51
C SER A 59 10.84 -10.68 -14.53
N GLY A 60 11.16 -10.10 -15.70
CA GLY A 60 10.18 -9.87 -16.77
C GLY A 60 9.50 -11.14 -17.28
N GLU A 61 10.18 -12.29 -17.25
CA GLU A 61 9.62 -13.58 -17.65
C GLU A 61 8.79 -14.23 -16.54
N ALA A 62 9.08 -13.92 -15.27
CA ALA A 62 8.38 -14.48 -14.11
C ALA A 62 7.07 -13.75 -13.76
N TRP A 63 6.86 -12.53 -14.26
CA TRP A 63 5.69 -11.69 -13.92
C TRP A 63 4.65 -11.62 -15.05
N GLY A 64 4.88 -12.31 -16.17
CA GLY A 64 3.94 -12.47 -17.28
C GLY A 64 2.88 -13.56 -17.09
N TYR A 65 2.13 -13.86 -18.14
CA TYR A 65 1.01 -14.82 -18.14
C TYR A 65 1.53 -16.24 -17.79
N GLY A 66 1.42 -16.62 -16.52
CA GLY A 66 1.90 -17.89 -15.98
C GLY A 66 3.22 -17.80 -15.22
N GLY A 67 3.36 -16.85 -14.29
CA GLY A 67 4.55 -16.65 -13.44
C GLY A 67 5.08 -17.91 -12.75
N GLY A 68 5.90 -18.65 -13.47
CA GLY A 68 6.57 -19.88 -13.04
C GLY A 68 5.66 -21.08 -12.72
N ARG A 69 4.35 -21.00 -12.93
CA ARG A 69 3.44 -22.14 -12.64
C ARG A 69 2.97 -22.76 -13.94
N ASP A 70 3.29 -24.04 -14.14
CA ASP A 70 2.72 -24.85 -15.21
C ASP A 70 1.20 -25.02 -14.98
N LEU A 71 0.40 -24.36 -15.80
CA LEU A 71 -1.08 -24.39 -15.75
C LEU A 71 -1.67 -25.42 -16.70
N SER A 72 -0.87 -26.28 -17.33
CA SER A 72 -1.33 -27.28 -18.31
C SER A 72 -2.41 -28.19 -17.72
N ARG A 73 -2.27 -28.55 -16.44
CA ARG A 73 -3.23 -29.38 -15.71
C ARG A 73 -4.59 -28.69 -15.53
N LEU A 74 -4.56 -27.39 -15.20
CA LEU A 74 -5.76 -26.58 -15.03
C LEU A 74 -6.51 -26.37 -16.35
N ALA A 75 -5.76 -26.24 -17.46
CA ALA A 75 -6.33 -26.18 -18.79
C ALA A 75 -6.97 -27.51 -19.22
N GLU A 76 -6.38 -28.64 -18.83
CA GLU A 76 -6.92 -29.97 -19.10
C GLU A 76 -8.21 -30.24 -18.32
N ASP A 77 -8.23 -29.91 -17.03
CA ASP A 77 -9.43 -30.02 -16.18
C ASP A 77 -10.58 -29.15 -16.73
N ALA A 78 -10.28 -27.93 -17.19
CA ALA A 78 -11.27 -27.04 -17.78
C ALA A 78 -11.85 -27.56 -19.10
N ARG A 79 -11.08 -28.30 -19.90
CA ARG A 79 -11.59 -28.95 -21.12
C ARG A 79 -12.51 -30.10 -20.77
N GLN A 80 -12.11 -30.95 -19.83
CA GLN A 80 -12.91 -32.10 -19.40
C GLN A 80 -14.26 -31.66 -18.81
N ALA A 81 -14.26 -30.59 -18.00
CA ALA A 81 -15.47 -30.02 -17.42
C ALA A 81 -16.43 -29.40 -18.46
N ARG A 82 -15.93 -28.95 -19.62
CA ARG A 82 -16.76 -28.40 -20.71
C ARG A 82 -17.36 -29.50 -21.60
N SER A 83 -16.71 -30.66 -21.65
CA SER A 83 -17.16 -31.83 -22.43
C SER A 83 -18.08 -32.79 -21.68
N ALA A 84 -18.36 -32.52 -20.40
CA ALA A 84 -19.34 -33.22 -19.56
C ALA A 84 -20.65 -32.43 -19.51
#